data_AF-A0A920LMQ3-F1
#
_entry.id   AF-A0A920LMQ3-F1
#
_cell.length_a   1.000
_cell.length_b   1.000
_cell.length_c   1.000
_cell.angle_alpha   90.00
_cell.angle_beta   90.00
_cell.angle_gamma   90.00
#
_symmetry.space_group_name_H-M   'P 1'
#
loop_
_entity.id
_entity.type
_entity.pdbx_description
1 polymer ?
#
loop_
_entity_poly.entity_id
_entity_poly.type
_entity_poly.pdbx_seq_one_letter_code
_entity_poly.pdbx_strand_id
1 'polypeptide(L)'
;MLPPKLALGVLLPLFLITDIWVVYLWRKWMNRRFALIMCGFGIAGQLVGWLLFDYLDDRMLTMLIGIVGLVISLDYARQLVWPSGDTDEDVARRMMARLWQRAFGWCGLSGLASFVSLAGGIPAQIFLLPHGLARQAFVGTMTVYFFTINLAKLPFYGDLGIFTADTLLVSALLLPVIPLGVYIGRQLNRMMSDRIFYLFSYSVLFAMSIKLIYDAAI
;
A
#
# COMPACT_ATOMS: atom_id res chain seq x y z
N MET A 1 20.34 -1.05 -11.26
CA MET A 1 19.08 -0.45 -10.77
C MET A 1 18.60 0.53 -11.82
N LEU A 2 17.33 0.46 -12.26
CA LEU A 2 16.79 1.52 -13.12
C LEU A 2 16.88 2.84 -12.36
N PRO A 3 17.25 3.96 -12.99
CA PRO A 3 17.09 5.28 -12.40
C PRO A 3 15.70 5.40 -11.77
N PRO A 4 15.56 5.87 -10.51
CA PRO A 4 14.29 5.82 -9.79
C PRO A 4 13.10 6.35 -10.60
N LYS A 5 13.29 7.47 -11.30
CA LYS A 5 12.29 8.07 -12.20
C LYS A 5 11.83 7.15 -13.35
N LEU A 6 12.73 6.36 -13.95
CA LEU A 6 12.37 5.39 -15.00
C LEU A 6 11.51 4.26 -14.45
N ALA A 7 11.80 3.77 -13.24
CA ALA A 7 10.97 2.75 -12.60
C ALA A 7 9.55 3.28 -12.34
N LEU A 8 9.41 4.54 -11.89
CA LEU A 8 8.10 5.18 -11.69
C LEU A 8 7.27 5.21 -13.00
N GLY A 9 7.90 5.62 -14.11
CA GLY A 9 7.24 5.74 -15.41
C GLY A 9 6.83 4.40 -16.02
N VAL A 10 7.61 3.34 -15.81
CA VAL A 10 7.28 1.98 -16.29
C VAL A 10 6.21 1.31 -15.41
N LEU A 11 6.31 1.44 -14.09
CA LEU A 11 5.46 0.67 -13.17
C LEU A 11 4.05 1.26 -13.05
N LEU A 12 3.89 2.59 -13.13
CA LEU A 12 2.59 3.21 -12.93
C LEU A 12 1.52 2.77 -13.95
N PRO A 13 1.79 2.72 -15.28
CA PRO A 13 0.82 2.20 -16.24
C PRO A 13 0.44 0.74 -15.98
N LEU A 14 1.42 -0.09 -15.61
CA LEU A 14 1.20 -1.49 -15.25
C LEU A 14 0.29 -1.62 -14.03
N PHE A 15 0.52 -0.79 -13.01
CA PHE A 15 -0.30 -0.76 -11.82
C PHE A 15 -1.72 -0.32 -12.12
N LEU A 16 -1.93 0.74 -12.90
CA LEU A 16 -3.27 1.19 -13.28
C LEU A 16 -4.07 0.11 -14.00
N ILE A 17 -3.44 -0.60 -14.94
CA ILE A 17 -4.10 -1.67 -15.68
C ILE A 17 -4.41 -2.85 -14.75
N THR A 18 -3.46 -3.24 -13.91
CA THR A 18 -3.68 -4.30 -12.90
C THR A 18 -4.82 -3.90 -11.95
N ASP A 19 -4.83 -2.67 -11.46
CA ASP A 19 -5.82 -2.14 -10.53
C ASP A 19 -7.21 -2.14 -11.14
N ILE A 20 -7.40 -1.83 -12.44
CA ILE A 20 -8.71 -1.94 -13.11
C ILE A 20 -9.29 -3.36 -12.96
N TRP A 21 -8.47 -4.38 -13.22
CA TRP A 21 -8.89 -5.78 -13.09
C TRP A 21 -9.20 -6.15 -11.64
N VAL A 22 -8.34 -5.78 -10.71
CA VAL A 22 -8.52 -6.15 -9.30
C VAL A 22 -9.70 -5.37 -8.70
N VAL A 23 -9.90 -4.09 -9.04
CA VAL A 23 -11.08 -3.31 -8.62
C VAL A 23 -12.34 -3.96 -9.16
N TYR A 24 -12.38 -4.31 -10.45
CA TYR A 24 -13.53 -4.99 -11.04
C TYR A 24 -13.90 -6.28 -10.28
N LEU A 25 -12.89 -7.06 -9.89
CA LEU A 25 -13.08 -8.29 -9.12
C LEU A 25 -13.58 -8.01 -7.71
N TRP A 26 -12.95 -7.09 -6.96
CA TRP A 26 -13.10 -7.01 -5.50
C TRP A 26 -13.95 -5.83 -4.98
N ARG A 27 -14.33 -4.87 -5.83
CA ARG A 27 -15.02 -3.63 -5.41
C ARG A 27 -16.32 -3.84 -4.63
N LYS A 28 -16.99 -4.97 -4.82
CA LYS A 28 -18.28 -5.28 -4.15
C LYS A 28 -18.12 -5.50 -2.65
N TRP A 29 -16.95 -5.94 -2.19
CA TRP A 29 -16.68 -6.22 -0.78
C TRP A 29 -16.00 -5.06 -0.04
N MET A 30 -15.66 -3.98 -0.75
CA MET A 30 -15.00 -2.82 -0.15
C MET A 30 -15.78 -2.23 1.02
N ASN A 31 -15.06 -1.89 2.08
CA ASN A 31 -15.60 -1.02 3.12
C ASN A 31 -15.48 0.46 2.70
N ARG A 32 -16.62 1.04 2.30
CA ARG A 32 -16.68 2.41 1.77
C ARG A 32 -16.13 3.47 2.73
N ARG A 33 -16.36 3.31 4.04
CA ARG A 33 -15.94 4.30 5.04
C ARG A 33 -14.41 4.38 5.11
N PHE A 34 -13.75 3.22 5.22
CA PHE A 34 -12.29 3.18 5.19
C PHE A 34 -11.75 3.68 3.85
N ALA A 35 -12.29 3.20 2.72
CA ALA A 35 -11.82 3.61 1.41
C ALA A 35 -11.86 5.14 1.22
N LEU A 36 -12.97 5.79 1.56
CA LEU A 36 -13.08 7.26 1.43
C LEU A 36 -12.08 8.01 2.30
N ILE A 37 -11.93 7.61 3.57
CA ILE A 37 -11.00 8.24 4.51
C ILE A 37 -9.56 8.02 4.06
N MET A 38 -9.21 6.78 3.67
CA MET A 38 -7.88 6.43 3.17
C MET A 38 -7.55 7.23 1.92
N CYS A 39 -8.44 7.25 0.91
CA CYS A 39 -8.24 8.01 -0.32
C CYS A 39 -8.08 9.51 -0.06
N GLY A 40 -8.91 10.10 0.80
CA GLY A 40 -8.84 11.53 1.13
C GLY A 40 -7.46 11.91 1.69
N PHE A 41 -7.00 11.20 2.72
CA PHE A 41 -5.69 11.48 3.32
C PHE A 41 -4.52 11.04 2.45
N GLY A 42 -4.66 9.95 1.69
CA GLY A 42 -3.64 9.50 0.76
C GLY A 42 -3.42 10.49 -0.40
N ILE A 43 -4.49 11.04 -0.99
CA ILE A 43 -4.36 12.09 -2.00
C ILE A 43 -3.70 13.34 -1.40
N ALA A 44 -4.08 13.74 -0.18
CA ALA A 44 -3.45 14.86 0.51
C ALA A 44 -1.94 14.62 0.74
N GLY A 45 -1.55 13.43 1.18
CA GLY A 45 -0.14 13.06 1.33
C GLY A 45 0.61 13.02 0.01
N GLN A 46 -0.04 12.59 -1.06
CA GLN A 46 0.52 12.60 -2.40
C GLN A 46 0.73 14.01 -2.96
N LEU A 47 -0.18 14.95 -2.66
CA LEU A 47 0.02 16.37 -3.00
C LEU A 47 1.27 16.93 -2.32
N VAL A 48 1.49 16.59 -1.04
CA VAL A 48 2.73 16.96 -0.33
C VAL A 48 3.95 16.31 -0.99
N GLY A 49 3.85 15.03 -1.36
CA GLY A 49 4.90 14.31 -2.09
C GLY A 49 5.26 14.93 -3.44
N TRP A 50 4.28 15.44 -4.17
CA TRP A 50 4.49 16.17 -5.43
C TRP A 50 5.18 17.52 -5.20
N LEU A 51 4.68 18.34 -4.25
CA LEU A 51 5.25 19.65 -3.94
C LEU A 51 6.69 19.57 -3.41
N LEU A 52 7.01 18.50 -2.67
CA LEU A 52 8.31 18.30 -2.07
C LEU A 52 9.17 17.29 -2.84
N PHE A 53 8.76 16.87 -4.05
CA PHE A 53 9.39 15.75 -4.76
C PHE A 53 10.90 15.93 -4.94
N ASP A 54 11.35 17.14 -5.29
CA ASP A 54 12.77 17.43 -5.49
C ASP A 54 13.55 17.66 -4.19
N TYR A 55 12.87 17.80 -3.05
CA TYR A 55 13.45 18.09 -1.74
C TYR A 55 13.44 16.87 -0.79
N LEU A 56 12.68 15.83 -1.13
CA LEU A 56 12.55 14.64 -0.29
C LEU A 56 13.70 13.67 -0.52
N ASP A 57 14.42 13.37 0.56
CA ASP A 57 15.32 12.23 0.57
C ASP A 57 14.51 10.93 0.68
N ASP A 58 14.41 10.24 -0.45
CA ASP A 58 13.75 8.94 -0.55
C ASP A 58 14.30 7.91 0.44
N ARG A 59 15.61 7.95 0.72
CA ARG A 59 16.24 7.00 1.65
C ARG A 59 15.71 7.17 3.07
N MET A 60 15.65 8.41 3.55
CA MET A 60 15.17 8.69 4.90
C MET A 60 13.69 8.30 5.07
N LEU A 61 12.86 8.61 4.08
CA LEU A 61 11.44 8.24 4.09
C LEU A 61 11.25 6.72 4.11
N THR A 62 11.96 6.03 3.22
CA THR A 62 11.95 4.56 3.08
C THR A 62 12.42 3.89 4.39
N MET A 63 13.47 4.42 5.02
CA MET A 63 13.97 3.93 6.31
C MET A 63 12.94 4.07 7.42
N LEU A 64 12.31 5.25 7.57
CA LEU A 64 11.31 5.50 8.60
C LEU A 64 10.10 4.57 8.47
N ILE A 65 9.61 4.38 7.25
CA ILE A 65 8.49 3.47 6.96
C ILE A 65 8.86 2.03 7.31
N GLY A 66 10.08 1.61 6.94
CA GLY A 66 10.60 0.29 7.28
C GLY A 66 10.67 0.06 8.79
N ILE A 67 11.23 1.00 9.55
CA ILE A 67 11.34 0.88 11.02
C ILE A 67 9.96 0.73 11.67
N VAL A 68 9.00 1.57 11.28
CA VAL A 68 7.65 1.50 11.85
C VAL A 68 6.97 0.18 11.48
N GLY A 69 7.04 -0.25 10.22
CA GLY A 69 6.44 -1.52 9.80
C GLY A 69 7.05 -2.71 10.54
N LEU A 70 8.35 -2.65 10.83
CA LEU A 70 9.04 -3.65 11.64
C LEU A 70 8.51 -3.69 13.07
N VAL A 71 8.36 -2.54 13.73
CA VAL A 71 7.81 -2.45 15.09
C VAL A 71 6.40 -3.04 15.15
N ILE A 72 5.55 -2.73 14.18
CA ILE A 72 4.14 -3.18 14.16
C ILE A 72 4.03 -4.67 13.88
N SER A 73 4.84 -5.19 12.96
CA SER A 73 4.86 -6.63 12.68
C SER A 73 5.43 -7.45 13.85
N LEU A 74 6.43 -6.92 14.57
CA LEU A 74 6.94 -7.52 15.80
C LEU A 74 5.90 -7.47 16.93
N ASP A 75 5.16 -6.37 17.08
CA ASP A 75 4.08 -6.27 18.08
C ASP A 75 2.98 -7.31 17.82
N TYR A 76 2.57 -7.49 16.55
CA TYR A 76 1.63 -8.53 16.17
C TYR A 76 2.17 -9.95 16.46
N ALA A 77 3.44 -10.22 16.12
CA ALA A 77 4.06 -11.50 16.44
C ALA A 77 4.11 -11.76 17.96
N ARG A 78 4.38 -10.73 18.74
CA ARG A 78 4.35 -10.80 20.22
C ARG A 78 2.95 -11.12 20.73
N GLN A 79 1.90 -10.48 20.22
CA GLN A 79 0.52 -10.76 20.61
C GLN A 79 0.08 -12.19 20.28
N LEU A 80 0.64 -12.79 19.22
CA LEU A 80 0.36 -14.17 18.85
C LEU A 80 0.99 -15.19 19.82
N VAL A 81 2.18 -14.88 20.36
CA VAL A 81 2.90 -15.73 21.32
C VAL A 81 2.47 -15.49 22.76
N TRP A 82 2.20 -14.22 23.10
CA TRP A 82 1.69 -13.77 24.39
C TRP A 82 0.41 -12.95 24.19
N PRO A 83 -0.74 -13.62 24.10
CA PRO A 83 -2.03 -12.94 23.98
C PRO A 83 -2.23 -12.03 25.18
N SER A 84 -2.44 -10.74 24.91
CA SER A 84 -2.91 -9.82 25.96
C SER A 84 -4.33 -10.21 26.35
N GLY A 85 -4.73 -9.94 27.60
CA GLY A 85 -6.09 -10.23 28.08
C GLY A 85 -7.19 -9.35 27.47
N ASP A 86 -6.83 -8.42 26.58
CA ASP A 86 -7.78 -7.59 25.84
C ASP A 86 -8.45 -8.43 24.73
N THR A 87 -9.76 -8.27 24.55
CA THR A 87 -10.46 -8.92 23.45
C THR A 87 -10.19 -8.20 22.11
N ASP A 88 -10.31 -8.93 20.99
CA ASP A 88 -10.21 -8.34 19.64
C ASP A 88 -11.19 -7.17 19.45
N GLU A 89 -12.33 -7.20 20.12
CA GLU A 89 -13.31 -6.12 20.12
C GLU A 89 -12.80 -4.85 20.81
N ASP A 90 -12.07 -4.96 21.91
CA ASP A 90 -11.51 -3.82 22.65
C ASP A 90 -10.39 -3.12 21.86
N VAL A 91 -9.56 -3.92 21.19
CA VAL A 91 -8.56 -3.40 20.25
C VAL A 91 -9.25 -2.69 19.09
N ALA A 92 -10.24 -3.31 18.44
CA ALA A 92 -10.97 -2.71 17.34
C ALA A 92 -11.68 -1.40 17.75
N ARG A 93 -12.27 -1.34 18.95
CA ARG A 93 -12.93 -0.13 19.50
C ARG A 93 -11.94 1.01 19.69
N ARG A 94 -10.76 0.73 20.27
CA ARG A 94 -9.68 1.73 20.44
C ARG A 94 -9.16 2.25 19.10
N MET A 95 -9.00 1.37 18.12
CA MET A 95 -8.58 1.75 16.77
C MET A 95 -9.65 2.62 16.07
N MET A 96 -10.93 2.29 16.22
CA MET A 96 -12.06 3.09 15.72
C MET A 96 -12.15 4.47 16.35
N ALA A 97 -11.90 4.59 17.66
CA ALA A 97 -11.93 5.88 18.36
C ALA A 97 -10.93 6.90 17.79
N ARG A 98 -9.80 6.42 17.26
CA ARG A 98 -8.73 7.25 16.66
C ARG A 98 -8.67 7.15 15.14
N LEU A 99 -9.75 6.71 14.48
CA LEU A 99 -9.77 6.41 13.05
C LEU A 99 -9.21 7.55 12.20
N TRP A 100 -9.68 8.78 12.42
CA TRP A 100 -9.28 9.96 11.66
C TRP A 100 -7.81 10.34 11.89
N GLN A 101 -7.35 10.34 13.13
CA GLN A 101 -5.95 10.66 13.47
C GLN A 101 -4.99 9.63 12.88
N ARG A 102 -5.32 8.34 13.00
CA ARG A 102 -4.54 7.25 12.41
C ARG A 102 -4.55 7.32 10.88
N ALA A 103 -5.69 7.62 10.27
CA ALA A 103 -5.78 7.75 8.83
C ALA A 103 -4.99 8.96 8.31
N PHE A 104 -5.08 10.11 8.99
CA PHE A 104 -4.28 11.29 8.64
C PHE A 104 -2.77 10.96 8.62
N GLY A 105 -2.25 10.35 9.68
CA GLY A 105 -0.84 9.97 9.76
C GLY A 105 -0.46 8.89 8.75
N TRP A 106 -1.12 7.73 8.80
CA TRP A 106 -0.70 6.55 8.04
C TRP A 106 -1.10 6.59 6.58
N CYS A 107 -2.30 7.06 6.25
CA CYS A 107 -2.72 7.18 4.85
C CYS A 107 -2.06 8.38 4.18
N GLY A 108 -1.83 9.48 4.91
CA GLY A 108 -0.99 10.57 4.42
C GLY A 108 0.43 10.10 4.08
N LEU A 109 1.09 9.40 5.01
CA LEU A 109 2.41 8.80 4.76
C LEU A 109 2.38 7.77 3.63
N SER A 110 1.30 6.99 3.52
CA SER A 110 1.10 6.05 2.42
C SER A 110 1.07 6.77 1.07
N GLY A 111 0.29 7.84 0.93
CA GLY A 111 0.21 8.62 -0.30
C GLY A 111 1.56 9.23 -0.69
N LEU A 112 2.23 9.85 0.28
CA LEU A 112 3.56 10.44 0.09
C LEU A 112 4.58 9.39 -0.37
N ALA A 113 4.68 8.26 0.35
CA ALA A 113 5.59 7.16 0.01
C ALA A 113 5.23 6.46 -1.29
N SER A 114 3.93 6.38 -1.61
CA SER A 114 3.45 5.84 -2.89
C SER A 114 3.95 6.70 -4.05
N PHE A 115 3.98 8.03 -3.87
CA PHE A 115 4.43 8.98 -4.87
C PHE A 115 5.95 8.96 -5.06
N VAL A 116 6.70 8.98 -3.96
CA VAL A 116 8.17 9.09 -4.00
C VAL A 116 8.82 7.78 -4.43
N SER A 117 8.38 6.63 -3.89
CA SER A 117 9.09 5.36 -4.04
C SER A 117 8.22 4.12 -4.23
N LEU A 118 6.92 4.30 -4.54
CA LEU A 118 5.95 3.20 -4.64
C LEU A 118 5.82 2.38 -3.32
N ALA A 119 6.33 2.89 -2.21
CA ALA A 119 6.36 2.21 -0.91
C ALA A 119 5.08 2.43 -0.07
N GLY A 120 4.06 3.10 -0.64
CA GLY A 120 2.81 3.41 0.04
C GLY A 120 2.02 2.20 0.54
N GLY A 121 2.30 1.00 0.02
CA GLY A 121 1.75 -0.28 0.47
C GLY A 121 1.84 -0.51 1.97
N ILE A 122 2.97 -0.14 2.58
CA ILE A 122 3.30 -0.49 3.96
C ILE A 122 2.56 0.40 4.97
N PRO A 123 2.58 1.74 4.86
CA PRO A 123 1.80 2.60 5.74
C PRO A 123 0.28 2.35 5.62
N ALA A 124 -0.22 2.01 4.43
CA ALA A 124 -1.61 1.61 4.26
C ALA A 124 -1.95 0.33 5.02
N GLN A 125 -1.05 -0.67 5.02
CA GLN A 125 -1.24 -1.93 5.75
C GLN A 125 -1.19 -1.72 7.26
N ILE A 126 -0.24 -0.92 7.73
CA ILE A 126 -0.12 -0.49 9.12
C ILE A 126 -1.44 0.15 9.63
N PHE A 127 -2.07 0.96 8.77
CA PHE A 127 -3.37 1.53 9.09
C PHE A 127 -4.47 0.48 9.15
N LEU A 128 -4.61 -0.34 8.11
CA LEU A 128 -5.82 -1.14 7.91
C LEU A 128 -5.80 -2.50 8.63
N LEU A 129 -4.64 -3.15 8.75
CA LEU A 129 -4.51 -4.49 9.35
C LEU A 129 -5.07 -4.57 10.79
N PRO A 130 -4.83 -3.59 11.68
CA PRO A 130 -5.34 -3.66 13.06
C PRO A 130 -6.86 -3.52 13.19
N HIS A 131 -7.58 -3.25 12.10
CA HIS A 131 -9.04 -3.14 12.11
C HIS A 131 -9.77 -4.46 11.91
N GLY A 132 -9.07 -5.58 11.71
CA GLY A 132 -9.66 -6.92 11.73
C GLY A 132 -10.76 -7.16 10.70
N LEU A 133 -10.73 -6.44 9.56
CA LEU A 133 -11.71 -6.63 8.48
C LEU A 133 -11.69 -8.07 7.96
N ALA A 134 -12.86 -8.57 7.54
CA ALA A 134 -12.93 -9.79 6.75
C ALA A 134 -12.00 -9.67 5.52
N ARG A 135 -11.30 -10.74 5.15
CA ARG A 135 -10.27 -10.71 4.10
C ARG A 135 -10.74 -10.03 2.81
N GLN A 136 -11.96 -10.35 2.36
CA GLN A 136 -12.53 -9.79 1.14
C GLN A 136 -12.72 -8.28 1.24
N ALA A 137 -13.12 -7.78 2.42
CA ALA A 137 -13.27 -6.35 2.68
C ALA A 137 -11.92 -5.65 2.78
N PHE A 138 -10.92 -6.28 3.39
CA PHE A 138 -9.55 -5.76 3.40
C PHE A 138 -9.01 -5.61 1.97
N VAL A 139 -9.06 -6.67 1.17
CA VAL A 139 -8.56 -6.68 -0.22
C VAL A 139 -9.34 -5.68 -1.08
N GLY A 140 -10.67 -5.68 -0.99
CA GLY A 140 -11.51 -4.74 -1.73
C GLY A 140 -11.21 -3.28 -1.39
N THR A 141 -11.00 -2.97 -0.10
CA THR A 141 -10.67 -1.61 0.36
C THR A 141 -9.28 -1.17 -0.11
N MET A 142 -8.27 -2.03 0.05
CA MET A 142 -6.90 -1.76 -0.41
C MET A 142 -6.84 -1.55 -1.93
N THR A 143 -7.56 -2.36 -2.68
CA THR A 143 -7.56 -2.29 -4.14
C THR A 143 -8.15 -0.97 -4.63
N VAL A 144 -9.31 -0.55 -4.08
CA VAL A 144 -9.91 0.74 -4.46
C VAL A 144 -9.03 1.91 -4.01
N TYR A 145 -8.41 1.81 -2.84
CA TYR A 145 -7.46 2.79 -2.35
C TYR A 145 -6.28 2.96 -3.32
N PHE A 146 -5.55 1.88 -3.65
CA PHE A 146 -4.38 1.98 -4.52
C PHE A 146 -4.73 2.36 -5.96
N PHE A 147 -5.86 1.90 -6.49
CA PHE A 147 -6.36 2.40 -7.77
C PHE A 147 -6.55 3.92 -7.76
N THR A 148 -7.19 4.46 -6.71
CA THR A 148 -7.44 5.90 -6.59
C THR A 148 -6.14 6.69 -6.48
N ILE A 149 -5.21 6.21 -5.64
CA ILE A 149 -3.90 6.84 -5.43
C ILE A 149 -3.07 6.81 -6.72
N ASN A 150 -2.99 5.66 -7.39
CA ASN A 150 -2.27 5.52 -8.64
C ASN A 150 -2.90 6.37 -9.74
N LEU A 151 -4.23 6.45 -9.81
CA LEU A 151 -4.92 7.31 -10.77
C LEU A 151 -4.61 8.80 -10.52
N ALA A 152 -4.60 9.21 -9.25
CA ALA A 152 -4.25 10.58 -8.86
C ALA A 152 -2.79 10.94 -9.21
N LYS A 153 -1.90 9.97 -9.47
CA LYS A 153 -0.49 10.25 -9.86
C LYS A 153 -0.36 10.75 -11.28
N LEU A 154 -1.29 10.41 -12.17
CA LEU A 154 -1.20 10.74 -13.60
C LEU A 154 -0.90 12.22 -13.88
N PRO A 155 -1.65 13.21 -13.32
CA PRO A 155 -1.36 14.61 -13.59
C PRO A 155 0.02 15.03 -13.06
N PHE A 156 0.39 14.61 -11.87
CA PHE A 156 1.66 14.98 -11.24
C PHE A 156 2.88 14.34 -11.93
N TYR A 157 2.76 13.09 -12.37
CA TYR A 157 3.84 12.41 -13.11
C TYR A 157 3.96 12.96 -14.54
N GLY A 158 2.85 13.39 -15.13
CA GLY A 158 2.87 14.14 -16.38
C GLY A 158 3.62 15.46 -16.24
N ASP A 159 3.33 16.22 -15.19
CA ASP A 159 4.01 17.48 -14.85
C ASP A 159 5.53 17.29 -14.61
N LEU A 160 5.90 16.22 -13.91
CA LEU A 160 7.32 15.86 -13.66
C LEU A 160 8.04 15.26 -14.88
N GLY A 161 7.36 15.09 -16.03
CA GLY A 161 7.96 14.51 -17.24
C GLY A 161 8.39 13.04 -17.08
N ILE A 162 7.77 12.30 -16.15
CA ILE A 162 8.13 10.91 -15.84
C ILE A 162 7.76 9.96 -17.00
N PHE A 163 6.71 10.29 -17.74
CA PHE A 163 6.26 9.49 -18.89
C PHE A 163 7.03 9.86 -20.16
N THR A 164 7.86 8.93 -20.62
CA THR A 164 8.55 9.01 -21.92
C THR A 164 8.07 7.90 -22.86
N ALA A 165 8.27 8.05 -24.17
CA ALA A 165 7.93 7.02 -25.15
C ALA A 165 8.58 5.66 -24.81
N ASP A 166 9.84 5.67 -24.37
CA ASP A 166 10.56 4.46 -23.96
C ASP A 166 9.91 3.78 -22.75
N THR A 167 9.58 4.55 -21.70
CA THR A 167 8.93 3.97 -20.50
C THR A 167 7.56 3.38 -20.80
N LEU A 168 6.80 4.02 -21.70
CA LEU A 168 5.48 3.53 -22.11
C LEU A 168 5.59 2.28 -23.00
N LEU A 169 6.60 2.21 -23.87
CA LEU A 169 6.87 1.02 -24.68
C LEU A 169 7.24 -0.17 -23.79
N VAL A 170 8.15 0.03 -22.83
CA VAL A 170 8.51 -1.02 -21.86
C VAL A 170 7.28 -1.47 -21.06
N SER A 171 6.44 -0.52 -20.62
CA SER A 171 5.17 -0.84 -19.97
C SER A 171 4.28 -1.70 -20.87
N ALA A 172 4.12 -1.33 -22.13
CA ALA A 172 3.28 -2.06 -23.09
C ALA A 172 3.75 -3.51 -23.29
N LEU A 173 5.07 -3.73 -23.37
CA LEU A 173 5.66 -5.07 -23.51
C LEU A 173 5.40 -5.97 -22.29
N LEU A 174 5.23 -5.39 -21.10
CA LEU A 174 4.98 -6.12 -19.86
C LEU A 174 3.49 -6.38 -19.60
N LEU A 175 2.58 -5.72 -20.32
CA LEU A 175 1.12 -5.91 -20.16
C LEU A 175 0.63 -7.36 -20.30
N PRO A 176 1.15 -8.19 -21.22
CA PRO A 176 0.67 -9.56 -21.38
C PRO A 176 0.85 -10.43 -20.13
N VAL A 177 1.75 -10.04 -19.21
CA VAL A 177 2.02 -10.78 -17.97
C VAL A 177 0.96 -10.48 -16.89
N ILE A 178 0.27 -9.34 -16.97
CA ILE A 178 -0.68 -8.88 -15.95
C ILE A 178 -1.85 -9.87 -15.72
N PRO A 179 -2.56 -10.37 -16.76
CA PRO A 179 -3.69 -11.28 -16.54
C PRO A 179 -3.30 -12.55 -15.79
N LEU A 180 -2.09 -13.08 -16.06
CA LEU A 180 -1.56 -14.25 -15.37
C LEU A 180 -1.35 -13.96 -13.88
N GLY A 181 -0.73 -12.82 -13.55
CA GLY A 181 -0.52 -12.38 -12.17
C GLY A 181 -1.85 -12.19 -11.41
N VAL A 182 -2.83 -11.54 -12.03
CA VAL A 182 -4.16 -11.34 -11.44
C VAL A 182 -4.88 -12.67 -11.20
N TYR A 183 -4.79 -13.60 -12.15
CA TYR A 183 -5.39 -14.93 -12.01
C TYR A 183 -4.78 -15.72 -10.85
N ILE A 184 -3.44 -15.78 -10.78
CA ILE A 184 -2.73 -16.47 -9.70
C ILE A 184 -3.07 -15.84 -8.34
N GLY A 185 -3.03 -14.52 -8.24
CA GLY A 185 -3.37 -13.81 -7.00
C GLY A 185 -4.81 -14.07 -6.54
N ARG A 186 -5.77 -14.14 -7.48
CA ARG A 186 -7.16 -14.48 -7.18
C ARG A 186 -7.28 -15.90 -6.63
N GLN A 187 -6.60 -16.88 -7.22
CA GLN A 187 -6.68 -18.27 -6.75
C GLN A 187 -6.04 -18.44 -5.38
N LEU A 188 -4.85 -17.88 -5.16
CA LEU A 188 -4.19 -17.88 -3.85
C LEU A 188 -5.09 -17.27 -2.78
N ASN A 189 -5.71 -16.12 -3.06
CA ASN A 189 -6.60 -15.48 -2.09
C ASN A 189 -7.83 -16.36 -1.76
N ARG A 190 -8.40 -17.07 -2.74
CA ARG A 190 -9.55 -17.96 -2.50
C ARG A 190 -9.21 -19.16 -1.63
N MET A 191 -7.97 -19.66 -1.70
CA MET A 191 -7.50 -20.81 -0.93
C MET A 191 -7.16 -20.49 0.53
N MET A 192 -6.99 -19.21 0.87
CA MET A 192 -6.64 -18.80 2.23
C MET A 192 -7.85 -18.77 3.17
N SER A 193 -7.63 -19.08 4.44
CA SER A 193 -8.53 -18.70 5.53
C SER A 193 -8.18 -17.30 6.04
N ASP A 194 -9.08 -16.66 6.79
CA ASP A 194 -8.82 -15.32 7.33
C ASP A 194 -7.61 -15.32 8.27
N ARG A 195 -7.47 -16.36 9.10
CA ARG A 195 -6.29 -16.54 9.97
C ARG A 195 -4.98 -16.63 9.17
N ILE A 196 -4.96 -17.43 8.10
CA ILE A 196 -3.77 -17.57 7.23
C ILE A 196 -3.48 -16.26 6.53
N PHE A 197 -4.50 -15.55 6.07
CA PHE A 197 -4.35 -14.27 5.41
C PHE A 197 -3.68 -13.24 6.32
N TYR A 198 -4.15 -13.09 7.56
CA TYR A 198 -3.54 -12.15 8.51
C TYR A 198 -2.11 -12.53 8.85
N LEU A 199 -1.83 -13.80 9.13
CA LEU A 199 -0.47 -14.27 9.39
C LEU A 199 0.46 -13.97 8.20
N PHE A 200 0.00 -14.27 6.98
CA PHE A 200 0.75 -13.98 5.76
C PHE A 200 0.97 -12.48 5.56
N SER A 201 -0.07 -11.64 5.70
CA SER A 201 0.05 -10.19 5.53
C SER A 201 1.03 -9.56 6.52
N TYR A 202 0.98 -9.95 7.81
CA TYR A 202 1.95 -9.48 8.80
C TYR A 202 3.37 -10.00 8.54
N SER A 203 3.50 -11.22 8.00
CA SER A 203 4.81 -11.79 7.62
C SER A 203 5.43 -11.04 6.42
N VAL A 204 4.62 -10.72 5.42
CA VAL A 204 5.04 -9.89 4.29
C VAL A 204 5.38 -8.47 4.75
N LEU A 205 4.57 -7.89 5.65
CA LEU A 205 4.86 -6.59 6.25
C LEU A 205 6.22 -6.61 6.95
N PHE A 206 6.52 -7.65 7.75
CA PHE A 206 7.80 -7.82 8.41
C PHE A 206 8.96 -7.89 7.40
N ALA A 207 8.87 -8.79 6.42
CA ALA A 207 9.92 -8.98 5.42
C ALA A 207 10.17 -7.71 4.59
N MET A 208 9.12 -7.04 4.15
CA MET A 208 9.23 -5.80 3.39
C MET A 208 9.77 -4.65 4.23
N SER A 209 9.45 -4.62 5.52
CA SER A 209 9.99 -3.63 6.46
C SER A 209 11.50 -3.78 6.63
N ILE A 210 12.01 -5.02 6.77
CA ILE A 210 13.45 -5.29 6.79
C ILE A 210 14.09 -4.87 5.47
N LYS A 211 13.48 -5.22 4.34
CA LYS A 211 13.99 -4.88 3.01
C LYS A 211 14.09 -3.36 2.82
N LEU A 212 13.08 -2.59 3.23
CA LEU A 212 13.13 -1.13 3.19
C LEU A 212 14.29 -0.54 4.01
N ILE A 213 14.50 -1.07 5.23
CA ILE A 213 15.60 -0.61 6.09
C ILE A 213 16.95 -0.92 5.44
N TYR A 214 17.10 -2.12 4.86
CA TYR A 214 18.32 -2.54 4.17
C TYR A 214 18.61 -1.67 2.95
N ASP A 215 17.62 -1.44 2.09
CA ASP A 215 17.76 -0.60 0.89
C ASP A 215 18.08 0.86 1.24
N ALA A 216 17.57 1.36 2.35
CA ALA A 216 17.86 2.72 2.79
C ALA A 216 19.24 2.87 3.44
N ALA A 217 19.83 1.78 3.91
CA ALA A 217 21.14 1.77 4.57
C ALA A 217 22.34 1.67 3.61
N ILE A 218 22.10 1.35 2.33
CA ILE A 218 23.13 1.13 1.28
C ILE A 218 22.97 2.18 0.18
#